data_AF-A0A6C0IXY2-F1
#
_entry.id   AF-A0A6C0IXY2-F1
#
_cell.length_a   1.000
_cell.length_b   1.000
_cell.length_c   1.000
_cell.angle_alpha   90.00
_cell.angle_beta   90.00
_cell.angle_gamma   90.00
#
_symmetry.space_group_name_H-M   'P 1'
#
loop_
_entity.id
_entity.type
_entity.pdbx_description
1 polymer ?
#
loop_
_entity_poly.entity_id
_entity_poly.type
_entity_poly.pdbx_seq_one_letter_code
_entity_poly.pdbx_strand_id
1 'polypeptide(L)'
;MNQLDERIEYEYRYEPDSDFALITKMFPDAKFQIGIPPYKLDNLITNKTLIIIKQVFNCDCYDMCIQEPKYFVIAGTCITSEYIIHELIKQGYKIDCKHVFIEGFEQSIDIDYQFNIIQSS
;
A
#
# COMPACT_ATOMS: atom_id res chain seq x y z
N MET A 1 -3.18 -41.24 -42.56
CA MET A 1 -3.31 -40.92 -41.12
C MET A 1 -2.15 -40.04 -40.75
N ASN A 2 -2.36 -38.74 -40.68
CA ASN A 2 -1.35 -37.80 -40.25
C ASN A 2 -2.02 -36.58 -39.63
N GLN A 3 -1.39 -36.11 -38.56
CA GLN A 3 -1.56 -34.86 -37.82
C GLN A 3 -2.59 -34.90 -36.69
N LEU A 4 -2.02 -35.12 -35.50
CA LEU A 4 -2.57 -34.74 -34.20
C LEU A 4 -2.86 -33.23 -34.20
N ASP A 5 -4.13 -32.89 -34.04
CA ASP A 5 -4.58 -31.53 -33.72
C ASP A 5 -4.61 -31.41 -32.19
N GLU A 6 -3.42 -31.27 -31.58
CA GLU A 6 -3.28 -30.92 -30.18
C GLU A 6 -3.55 -29.43 -30.02
N ARG A 7 -4.84 -29.06 -30.03
CA ARG A 7 -5.30 -27.78 -29.51
C ARG A 7 -5.08 -27.79 -28.00
N ILE A 8 -3.90 -27.34 -27.56
CA ILE A 8 -3.62 -27.00 -26.18
C ILE A 8 -4.51 -25.81 -25.83
N GLU A 9 -5.66 -26.08 -25.21
CA GLU A 9 -6.44 -25.06 -24.51
C GLU A 9 -5.60 -24.57 -23.33
N TYR A 10 -4.98 -23.40 -23.49
CA TYR A 10 -4.40 -22.65 -22.39
C TYR A 10 -5.54 -22.19 -21.49
N GLU A 11 -5.90 -23.00 -20.49
CA GLU A 11 -6.62 -22.51 -19.33
C GLU A 11 -5.76 -21.43 -18.67
N TYR A 12 -6.13 -20.15 -18.86
CA TYR A 12 -5.64 -19.04 -18.07
C TYR A 12 -6.07 -19.25 -16.62
N ARG A 13 -5.25 -19.98 -15.86
CA ARG A 13 -5.37 -20.04 -14.41
C ARG A 13 -4.97 -18.64 -13.91
N TYR A 14 -5.95 -17.89 -13.39
CA TYR A 14 -5.73 -16.60 -12.74
C TYR A 14 -4.94 -16.88 -11.45
N GLU A 15 -3.61 -16.94 -11.55
CA GLU A 15 -2.78 -16.93 -10.35
C GLU A 15 -2.93 -15.54 -9.71
N PRO A 16 -3.45 -15.42 -8.48
CA PRO A 16 -3.42 -14.15 -7.78
C PRO A 16 -1.97 -13.69 -7.73
N ASP A 17 -1.74 -12.47 -8.19
CA ASP A 17 -0.43 -11.84 -8.39
C ASP A 17 0.54 -12.25 -7.28
N SER A 18 1.63 -12.94 -7.65
CA SER A 18 2.55 -13.55 -6.68
C SER A 18 3.06 -12.54 -5.63
N ASP A 19 3.15 -11.28 -6.03
CA ASP A 19 3.49 -10.14 -5.19
C ASP A 19 2.42 -9.86 -4.13
N PHE A 20 1.13 -9.86 -4.49
CA PHE A 20 0.04 -9.61 -3.54
C PHE A 20 -0.02 -10.70 -2.46
N ALA A 21 0.19 -11.96 -2.84
CA ALA A 21 0.27 -13.06 -1.90
C ALA A 21 1.48 -12.94 -0.95
N LEU A 22 2.62 -12.46 -1.43
CA LEU A 22 3.79 -12.21 -0.62
C LEU A 22 3.56 -11.04 0.35
N ILE A 23 3.04 -9.91 -0.13
CA ILE A 23 2.68 -8.75 0.69
C ILE A 23 1.73 -9.14 1.82
N THR A 24 0.69 -9.92 1.51
CA THR A 24 -0.27 -10.40 2.52
C THR A 24 0.41 -11.25 3.60
N LYS A 25 1.43 -12.03 3.23
CA LYS A 25 2.23 -12.82 4.20
C LYS A 25 3.17 -11.95 5.04
N MET A 26 3.72 -10.89 4.47
CA MET A 26 4.63 -9.95 5.17
C MET A 26 3.87 -9.09 6.19
N PHE A 27 2.63 -8.71 5.89
CA PHE A 27 1.81 -7.82 6.73
C PHE A 27 0.46 -8.46 7.10
N PRO A 28 0.45 -9.59 7.85
CA PRO A 28 -0.78 -10.33 8.13
C PRO A 28 -1.80 -9.55 8.98
N ASP A 29 -1.32 -8.57 9.74
CA ASP A 29 -2.16 -7.75 10.62
C ASP A 29 -2.73 -6.49 9.95
N ALA A 30 -2.36 -6.23 8.68
CA ALA A 30 -2.86 -5.07 7.94
C ALA A 30 -4.39 -5.12 7.80
N LYS A 31 -5.03 -3.98 8.11
CA LYS A 31 -6.48 -3.76 7.94
C LYS A 31 -6.77 -2.81 6.78
N PHE A 32 -5.93 -2.90 5.75
CA PHE A 32 -5.93 -2.11 4.54
C PHE A 32 -5.16 -2.90 3.47
N GLN A 33 -5.38 -2.59 2.19
CA GLN A 33 -4.66 -3.24 1.10
C GLN A 33 -3.38 -2.47 0.78
N ILE A 34 -2.30 -3.21 0.52
CA ILE A 34 -0.98 -2.66 0.18
C ILE A 34 -0.71 -3.01 -1.29
N GLY A 35 -0.62 -1.99 -2.13
CA GLY A 35 -0.25 -2.07 -3.55
C GLY A 35 1.25 -1.87 -3.79
N ILE A 36 2.01 -1.47 -2.77
CA ILE A 36 3.48 -1.37 -2.86
C ILE A 36 4.06 -2.75 -3.17
N PRO A 37 4.77 -2.92 -4.31
CA PRO A 37 5.33 -4.22 -4.64
C PRO A 37 6.50 -4.57 -3.70
N PRO A 38 6.77 -5.86 -3.43
CA PRO A 38 7.76 -6.30 -2.45
C PRO A 38 9.15 -5.67 -2.63
N TYR A 39 9.63 -5.55 -3.87
CA TYR A 39 10.95 -4.99 -4.17
C TYR A 39 11.07 -3.47 -3.90
N LYS A 40 9.96 -2.76 -3.66
CA LYS A 40 9.96 -1.33 -3.29
C LYS A 40 9.80 -1.10 -1.79
N LEU A 41 9.60 -2.15 -0.99
CA LEU A 41 9.39 -2.02 0.45
C LEU A 41 10.62 -1.45 1.19
N ASP A 42 11.81 -1.82 0.73
CA ASP A 42 13.10 -1.34 1.26
C ASP A 42 13.47 0.07 0.80
N ASN A 43 12.68 0.69 -0.08
CA ASN A 43 12.96 2.05 -0.55
C ASN A 43 12.95 3.03 0.62
N LEU A 44 14.05 3.77 0.77
CA LEU A 44 14.17 4.84 1.74
C LEU A 44 13.22 5.98 1.37
N ILE A 45 12.28 6.30 2.26
CA ILE A 45 11.37 7.43 2.10
C ILE A 45 12.05 8.72 2.56
N THR A 46 12.77 8.67 3.67
CA THR A 46 13.47 9.84 4.22
C THR A 46 14.54 9.45 5.22
N ASN A 47 15.54 10.33 5.37
CA ASN A 47 16.57 10.27 6.40
C ASN A 47 16.20 11.06 7.67
N LYS A 48 15.02 11.69 7.71
CA LYS A 48 14.52 12.37 8.91
C LYS A 48 14.19 11.33 9.98
N THR A 49 14.45 11.67 11.23
CA THR A 49 14.24 10.75 12.36
C THR A 49 12.82 10.75 12.90
N LEU A 50 12.03 11.75 12.50
CA LEU A 50 10.65 11.94 12.91
C LEU A 50 9.87 12.53 11.74
N ILE A 51 8.78 11.88 11.34
CA ILE A 51 7.85 12.36 10.31
C ILE A 51 6.40 12.18 10.72
N ILE A 52 5.52 12.83 9.98
CA ILE A 52 4.08 12.69 10.08
C ILE A 52 3.56 12.09 8.77
N ILE A 53 2.80 10.99 8.87
CA ILE A 53 2.04 10.45 7.75
C ILE A 53 0.60 10.96 7.83
N LYS A 54 0.14 11.59 6.78
CA LYS A 54 -1.24 12.07 6.63
C LYS A 54 -2.05 11.08 5.80
N GLN A 55 -3.16 10.62 6.36
CA GLN A 55 -4.17 9.85 5.63
C GLN A 55 -4.90 10.76 4.63
N VAL A 56 -5.12 10.24 3.42
CA VAL A 56 -5.99 10.85 2.42
C VAL A 56 -7.17 9.92 2.14
N PHE A 57 -8.22 10.47 1.53
CA PHE A 57 -9.46 9.76 1.21
C PHE A 57 -9.83 10.10 -0.24
N ASN A 58 -9.20 9.42 -1.19
CA ASN A 58 -9.29 9.78 -2.62
C ASN A 58 -10.24 8.87 -3.42
N CYS A 59 -11.01 8.02 -2.75
CA CYS A 59 -11.97 7.12 -3.37
C CYS A 59 -13.38 7.74 -3.31
N ASP A 60 -14.12 7.60 -4.40
CA ASP A 60 -15.53 8.00 -4.56
C ASP A 60 -16.47 7.48 -3.46
N CYS A 61 -16.12 6.35 -2.83
CA CYS A 61 -16.82 5.81 -1.67
C CYS A 61 -16.89 6.79 -0.49
N TYR A 62 -16.01 7.79 -0.45
CA TYR A 62 -15.97 8.83 0.58
C TYR A 62 -16.66 10.15 0.16
N ASP A 63 -17.09 10.30 -1.10
CA ASP A 63 -17.66 11.57 -1.60
C ASP A 63 -18.96 11.96 -0.87
N MET A 64 -19.67 10.98 -0.33
CA MET A 64 -20.95 11.18 0.37
C MET A 64 -20.78 11.65 1.82
N CYS A 65 -19.57 11.57 2.40
CA CYS A 65 -19.29 11.90 3.79
C CYS A 65 -17.88 12.52 3.92
N ILE A 66 -17.80 13.79 4.32
CA ILE A 66 -16.51 14.45 4.62
C ILE A 66 -15.75 13.62 5.66
N GLN A 67 -14.59 13.09 5.26
CA GLN A 67 -13.68 12.38 6.16
C GLN A 67 -12.59 13.34 6.66
N GLU A 68 -12.40 13.38 7.97
CA GLU A 68 -11.28 14.11 8.56
C GLU A 68 -9.99 13.27 8.42
N PRO A 69 -8.90 13.85 7.87
CA PRO A 69 -7.61 13.19 7.80
C PRO A 69 -7.11 12.77 9.19
N LYS A 70 -6.61 11.54 9.29
CA LYS A 70 -5.83 11.08 10.44
C LYS A 70 -4.35 11.29 10.19
N TYR A 71 -3.62 11.47 11.28
CA TYR A 71 -2.17 11.72 11.27
C TYR A 71 -1.46 10.68 12.14
N PHE A 72 -0.34 10.17 11.65
CA PHE A 72 0.45 9.14 12.31
C PHE A 72 1.88 9.63 12.48
N VAL A 73 2.43 9.51 13.67
CA VAL A 73 3.79 9.98 13.98
C VAL A 73 4.73 8.79 13.88
N ILE A 74 5.75 8.90 13.05
CA ILE A 74 6.71 7.83 12.78
C ILE A 74 8.09 8.30 13.23
N ALA A 75 8.71 7.59 14.17
CA ALA A 75 10.01 7.93 14.73
C ALA A 75 11.00 6.77 14.56
N GLY A 76 12.10 6.98 13.84
CA GLY A 76 13.10 5.95 13.54
C GLY A 76 14.27 6.49 12.73
N THR A 77 15.40 5.77 12.66
CA THR A 77 16.64 6.28 12.03
C THR A 77 16.74 6.04 10.53
N CYS A 78 16.01 5.06 10.00
CA CYS A 78 15.91 4.75 8.57
C CYS A 78 14.45 4.45 8.25
N ILE A 79 13.75 5.43 7.67
CA ILE A 79 12.32 5.29 7.41
C ILE A 79 12.12 4.80 5.97
N THR A 80 11.84 3.51 5.82
CA THR A 80 11.47 2.85 4.56
C THR A 80 9.95 2.69 4.43
N SER A 81 9.47 2.27 3.26
CA SER A 81 8.05 1.95 3.06
C SER A 81 7.57 0.84 4.02
N GLU A 82 8.36 -0.24 4.15
CA GLU A 82 8.09 -1.32 5.10
C GLU A 82 7.96 -0.82 6.53
N TYR A 83 8.90 0.02 6.96
CA TYR A 83 8.91 0.58 8.31
C TYR A 83 7.65 1.40 8.60
N ILE A 84 7.23 2.25 7.65
CA ILE A 84 6.00 3.03 7.79
C ILE A 84 4.79 2.11 7.88
N ILE A 85 4.69 1.07 7.03
CA ILE A 85 3.57 0.12 7.07
C ILE A 85 3.44 -0.54 8.45
N HIS A 86 4.55 -1.01 9.03
CA HIS A 86 4.52 -1.60 10.37
C HIS A 86 4.05 -0.62 11.44
N GLU A 87 4.53 0.63 11.41
CA GLU A 87 4.10 1.66 12.35
C GLU A 87 2.64 2.07 12.16
N LEU A 88 2.14 2.11 10.92
CA LEU A 88 0.72 2.32 10.63
C LEU A 88 -0.14 1.18 11.22
N ILE A 89 0.26 -0.07 11.04
CA ILE A 89 -0.43 -1.23 11.64
C ILE A 89 -0.46 -1.12 13.17
N LYS A 90 0.70 -0.84 13.78
CA LYS A 90 0.85 -0.70 15.24
C LYS A 90 0.01 0.44 15.82
N GLN A 91 -0.14 1.54 15.07
CA GLN A 91 -0.97 2.69 15.46
C GLN A 91 -2.45 2.48 15.11
N GLY A 92 -2.83 1.33 14.57
CA GLY A 92 -4.21 0.97 14.29
C GLY A 92 -4.79 1.68 13.06
N TYR A 93 -3.96 1.99 12.06
CA TYR A 93 -4.42 2.48 10.76
C TYR A 93 -5.35 1.46 10.11
N LYS A 94 -6.48 1.95 9.58
CA LYS A 94 -7.50 1.16 8.89
C LYS A 94 -8.09 1.96 7.75
N ILE A 95 -8.46 1.27 6.69
CA ILE A 95 -9.22 1.83 5.57
C ILE A 95 -10.46 0.96 5.40
N ASP A 96 -11.63 1.54 5.65
CA ASP A 96 -12.92 0.85 5.46
C ASP A 96 -13.41 1.03 4.00
N CYS A 97 -12.53 0.73 3.05
CA CYS A 97 -12.82 0.72 1.62
C CYS A 97 -11.96 -0.32 0.91
N LYS A 98 -12.60 -1.20 0.14
CA LYS A 98 -11.96 -2.29 -0.61
C LYS A 98 -11.44 -1.89 -1.99
N HIS A 99 -11.71 -0.67 -2.43
CA HIS A 99 -11.20 -0.14 -3.69
C HIS A 99 -9.83 0.51 -3.50
N VAL A 100 -9.45 0.81 -2.25
CA VAL A 100 -8.24 1.60 -1.97
C VAL A 100 -7.05 0.72 -1.62
N PHE A 101 -5.97 0.92 -2.35
CA PHE A 101 -4.65 0.34 -2.07
C PHE A 101 -3.67 1.44 -1.68
N ILE A 102 -2.80 1.17 -0.71
CA ILE A 102 -1.64 2.04 -0.45
C ILE A 102 -0.56 1.73 -1.48
N GLU A 103 -0.21 2.73 -2.30
CA GLU A 103 0.78 2.62 -3.38
C GLU A 103 2.14 3.23 -3.00
N GLY A 104 2.19 3.97 -1.90
CA GLY A 104 3.42 4.60 -1.44
C GLY A 104 3.19 5.81 -0.54
N PHE A 105 4.25 6.60 -0.42
CA PHE A 105 4.29 7.80 0.41
C PHE A 105 4.98 8.92 -0.37
N GLU A 106 4.34 10.08 -0.46
CA GLU A 106 4.89 11.27 -1.12
C GLU A 106 5.13 12.39 -0.11
N GLN A 107 6.22 13.12 -0.24
CA GLN A 107 6.48 14.27 0.61
C GLN A 107 5.46 15.38 0.29
N SER A 108 4.89 15.98 1.33
CA SER A 108 4.00 17.13 1.18
C SER A 108 4.79 18.34 0.69
N ILE A 109 4.22 19.09 -0.27
CA ILE A 109 4.88 20.24 -0.90
C ILE A 109 5.23 21.34 0.11
N ASP A 110 4.36 21.57 1.10
CA ASP A 110 4.48 22.70 2.02
C ASP A 110 5.18 22.37 3.34
N ILE A 111 5.36 21.07 3.65
CA ILE A 111 5.80 20.61 4.97
C ILE A 111 6.81 19.46 4.82
N ASP A 112 8.09 19.77 5.02
CA ASP A 112 9.20 18.84 4.78
C ASP A 112 9.15 17.54 5.59
N TYR A 113 8.52 17.55 6.76
CA TYR A 113 8.42 16.38 7.65
C TYR A 113 7.07 15.66 7.54
N GLN A 114 6.18 16.09 6.64
CA GLN A 114 4.90 15.44 6.40
C GLN A 114 4.93 14.69 5.07
N PHE A 115 4.38 13.49 5.07
CA PHE A 115 4.18 12.68 3.88
C PHE A 115 2.69 12.31 3.76
N ASN A 116 2.15 12.32 2.55
CA ASN A 116 0.80 11.83 2.27
C ASN A 116 0.87 10.36 1.85
N ILE A 117 -0.14 9.59 2.25
CA ILE A 117 -0.35 8.25 1.70
C ILE A 117 -0.79 8.41 0.24
N ILE A 118 -0.11 7.74 -0.69
CA ILE A 118 -0.56 7.64 -2.08
C ILE A 118 -1.57 6.48 -2.15
N GLN A 119 -2.76 6.77 -2.67
CA GLN A 119 -3.85 5.81 -2.82
C GLN A 119 -4.22 5.65 -4.29
N SER A 120 -4.40 4.42 -4.75
CA SER A 120 -5.12 4.07 -5.98
C SER A 120 -6.52 3.58 -5.62
N SER A 121 -7.49 3.78 -6.53
CA SER A 121 -8.89 3.36 -6.40
C SER A 121 -9.35 2.60 -7.63
#